data_AF-A0AAQ3UK17-F1
#
_entry.id   AF-A0AAQ3UK17-F1
#
_cell.length_a   1.000
_cell.length_b   1.000
_cell.length_c   1.000
_cell.angle_alpha   90.00
_cell.angle_beta   90.00
_cell.angle_gamma   90.00
#
_symmetry.space_group_name_H-M   'P 1'
#
loop_
_entity.id
_entity.type
_entity.pdbx_description
1 polymer ?
#
loop_
_entity_poly.entity_id
_entity_poly.type
_entity_poly.pdbx_seq_one_letter_code
_entity_poly.pdbx_strand_id
1 'polypeptide(L)'
;MDRWLLGCSVQDLAPSLLSFVSKRALAHRTVHEALQDHRWVCDIGGGISAAIVEFLKLWDALVDFPLHSDQPDQHVWTPDASGVYSASSAYKRFFLGSTTFEPCKHIWRSAALQVLKAD
;
A
#
# COMPACT_ATOMS: atom_id res chain seq x y z
N MET A 1 5.29 3.65 -0.73
CA MET A 1 5.23 2.55 -1.72
C MET A 1 4.80 1.29 -1.01
N ASP A 2 4.11 0.40 -1.72
CA ASP A 2 3.64 -0.87 -1.15
C ASP A 2 4.80 -1.84 -0.88
N ARG A 3 4.64 -2.67 0.15
CA ARG A 3 5.65 -3.63 0.63
C ARG A 3 5.45 -5.02 0.04
N TRP A 4 5.44 -5.10 -1.28
CA TRP A 4 5.14 -6.34 -2.00
C TRP A 4 6.38 -7.19 -2.32
N LEU A 5 7.59 -6.62 -2.19
CA LEU A 5 8.83 -7.29 -2.55
C LEU A 5 9.55 -7.80 -1.29
N LEU A 6 9.36 -9.08 -0.97
CA LEU A 6 9.97 -9.74 0.21
C LEU A 6 9.63 -9.02 1.54
N GLY A 7 8.44 -8.41 1.64
CA GLY A 7 8.02 -7.62 2.80
C GLY A 7 8.64 -6.22 2.88
N CYS A 8 9.46 -5.84 1.91
CA CYS A 8 10.02 -4.50 1.72
C CYS A 8 9.31 -3.78 0.57
N SER A 9 9.34 -2.45 0.58
CA SER A 9 9.03 -1.68 -0.62
C SER A 9 10.27 -1.52 -1.48
N VAL A 10 10.08 -1.23 -2.78
CA VAL A 10 11.20 -0.88 -3.68
C VAL A 10 12.00 0.30 -3.13
N GLN A 11 11.33 1.25 -2.48
CA GLN A 11 11.97 2.39 -1.82
C GLN A 11 12.84 1.99 -0.63
N ASP A 12 12.46 0.95 0.11
CA ASP A 12 13.28 0.44 1.21
C ASP A 12 14.53 -0.30 0.68
N LEU A 13 14.41 -1.00 -0.45
CA LEU A 13 15.49 -1.79 -1.04
C LEU A 13 16.50 -0.94 -1.84
N ALA A 14 16.01 0.07 -2.57
CA ALA A 14 16.78 0.82 -3.55
C ALA A 14 16.47 2.35 -3.52
N PRO A 15 16.65 3.02 -2.36
CA PRO A 15 16.30 4.44 -2.20
C PRO A 15 17.11 5.38 -3.10
N SER A 16 18.40 5.10 -3.30
CA SER A 16 19.30 5.92 -4.14
C SER A 16 18.97 5.73 -5.62
N LEU A 17 18.66 4.51 -6.04
CA LEU A 17 18.28 4.17 -7.41
C LEU A 17 17.03 4.90 -7.86
N LEU A 18 16.04 5.05 -6.97
CA LEU A 18 14.80 5.77 -7.29
C LEU A 18 15.04 7.23 -7.68
N SER A 19 16.14 7.85 -7.23
CA SER A 19 16.48 9.21 -7.65
C SER A 19 16.80 9.34 -9.15
N PHE A 20 17.14 8.23 -9.81
CA PHE A 20 17.42 8.15 -11.24
C PHE A 20 16.17 7.82 -12.07
N VAL A 21 15.04 7.49 -11.43
CA VAL A 21 13.80 7.16 -12.11
C VAL A 21 12.95 8.42 -12.29
N SER A 22 12.39 8.60 -13.48
CA SER A 22 11.54 9.77 -13.73
C SER A 22 10.29 9.77 -12.83
N LYS A 23 9.88 10.95 -12.34
CA LYS A 23 8.64 11.09 -11.53
C LYS A 23 7.41 10.55 -12.24
N ARG A 24 7.37 10.64 -13.58
CA ARG A 24 6.30 10.11 -14.42
C ARG A 24 6.25 8.59 -14.34
N ALA A 25 7.40 7.91 -14.49
CA ALA A 25 7.47 6.46 -14.37
C ALA A 25 7.06 6.03 -12.95
N LEU A 26 7.58 6.68 -11.91
CA LEU A 26 7.21 6.36 -10.52
C LEU A 26 5.71 6.51 -10.22
N ALA A 27 5.02 7.45 -10.87
CA ALA A 27 3.62 7.71 -10.61
C ALA A 27 2.66 6.80 -11.39
N HIS A 28 3.06 6.34 -12.58
CA HIS A 28 2.15 5.66 -13.51
C HIS A 28 2.54 4.23 -13.87
N ARG A 29 3.79 3.82 -13.65
CA ARG A 29 4.23 2.47 -13.94
C ARG A 29 3.62 1.50 -12.93
N THR A 30 2.83 0.56 -13.42
CA THR A 30 2.35 -0.57 -12.61
C THR A 30 3.45 -1.62 -12.44
N VAL A 31 3.36 -2.46 -11.41
CA VAL A 31 4.31 -3.57 -11.21
C VAL A 31 4.30 -4.51 -12.41
N HIS A 32 3.12 -4.81 -12.97
CA HIS A 32 2.96 -5.62 -14.16
C HIS A 32 3.74 -5.05 -15.35
N GLU A 33 3.53 -3.76 -15.68
CA GLU A 33 4.26 -3.11 -16.78
C GLU A 33 5.76 -3.02 -16.55
N ALA A 34 6.16 -2.81 -15.29
CA ALA A 34 7.56 -2.69 -14.90
C ALA A 34 8.31 -4.01 -15.14
N LEU A 35 7.70 -5.12 -14.75
CA LEU A 35 8.28 -6.46 -14.82
C LEU A 35 8.28 -7.04 -16.23
N GLN A 36 7.28 -6.68 -17.04
CA GLN A 36 7.19 -7.14 -18.43
C GLN A 36 8.44 -6.70 -19.22
N ASP A 37 9.17 -7.69 -19.76
CA ASP A 37 10.43 -7.51 -20.51
C ASP A 37 11.47 -6.66 -19.76
N HIS A 38 11.45 -6.67 -18.42
CA HIS A 38 12.29 -5.84 -17.56
C HIS A 38 12.25 -4.33 -17.90
N ARG A 39 11.10 -3.83 -18.35
CA ARG A 39 10.91 -2.44 -18.80
C ARG A 39 11.29 -1.40 -17.74
N TRP A 40 11.22 -1.74 -16.46
CA TRP A 40 11.65 -0.88 -15.36
C TRP A 40 13.11 -0.40 -15.50
N VAL A 41 13.99 -1.16 -16.17
CA VAL A 41 15.38 -0.75 -16.42
C VAL A 41 15.43 0.48 -17.34
N CYS A 42 14.53 0.57 -18.32
CA CYS A 42 14.43 1.71 -19.23
C CYS A 42 13.95 2.99 -18.54
N ASP A 43 13.29 2.86 -17.38
CA ASP A 43 12.80 4.00 -16.61
C ASP A 43 13.92 4.67 -15.80
N ILE A 44 15.10 4.05 -15.70
CA ILE A 44 16.28 4.56 -15.01
C ILE A 44 17.09 5.44 -15.98
N GLY A 45 17.23 6.72 -15.65
CA GLY A 45 18.00 7.68 -16.44
C GLY A 45 19.39 7.95 -15.88
N GLY A 46 20.31 8.40 -16.74
CA GLY A 46 21.62 8.89 -16.33
C GLY A 46 22.64 7.80 -15.96
N GLY A 47 23.72 8.20 -15.29
CA GLY A 47 24.79 7.29 -14.85
C GLY A 47 24.52 6.72 -13.46
N ILE A 48 24.23 5.42 -13.36
CA ILE A 48 23.83 4.72 -12.13
C ILE A 48 25.04 4.35 -11.26
N SER A 49 26.23 4.92 -11.46
CA SER A 49 27.45 4.49 -10.77
C SER A 49 27.34 4.58 -9.24
N ALA A 50 26.60 5.57 -8.73
CA ALA A 50 26.35 5.74 -7.30
C ALA A 50 25.30 4.77 -6.73
N ALA A 51 24.45 4.17 -7.56
CA ALA A 51 23.34 3.29 -7.16
C ALA A 51 23.46 1.88 -7.74
N ILE A 52 24.62 1.50 -8.29
CA ILE A 52 24.82 0.22 -8.99
C ILE A 52 24.57 -1.00 -8.09
N VAL A 53 24.93 -0.90 -6.81
CA VAL A 53 24.68 -1.96 -5.82
C VAL A 53 23.19 -2.14 -5.57
N GLU A 54 22.42 -1.06 -5.50
CA GLU A 54 20.97 -1.12 -5.35
C GLU A 54 20.29 -1.64 -6.60
N PHE A 55 20.78 -1.25 -7.79
CA PHE A 55 20.33 -1.82 -9.06
C PHE A 55 20.49 -3.33 -9.09
N LEU A 56 21.67 -3.86 -8.73
CA LEU A 56 21.92 -5.31 -8.75
C LEU A 56 21.02 -6.05 -7.74
N LYS A 57 20.85 -5.51 -6.53
CA LYS A 57 19.93 -6.10 -5.53
C LYS A 57 18.49 -6.14 -6.03
N LEU A 58 18.03 -5.05 -6.66
CA LEU A 58 16.69 -4.97 -7.22
C LEU A 58 16.54 -5.91 -8.42
N TRP A 59 17.54 -6.00 -9.28
CA TRP A 59 17.59 -6.94 -10.40
C TRP A 59 17.45 -8.38 -9.92
N ASP A 60 18.27 -8.81 -8.97
CA ASP A 60 18.23 -10.16 -8.41
C ASP A 60 16.87 -10.48 -7.76
N ALA A 61 16.22 -9.48 -7.16
CA ALA A 61 14.90 -9.66 -6.56
C ALA A 61 13.75 -9.73 -7.59
N LEU A 62 13.94 -9.16 -8.79
CA LEU A 62 12.88 -9.02 -9.80
C LEU A 62 13.04 -9.94 -11.01
N VAL A 63 14.24 -10.45 -11.31
CA VAL A 63 14.53 -11.21 -12.53
C VAL A 63 13.63 -12.44 -12.70
N ASP A 64 13.41 -13.17 -11.61
CA ASP A 64 12.57 -14.38 -11.57
C ASP A 64 11.28 -14.13 -10.79
N PHE A 65 10.81 -12.87 -10.70
CA PHE A 65 9.60 -12.57 -9.95
C PHE A 65 8.38 -13.22 -10.63
N PRO A 66 7.62 -14.08 -9.93
CA PRO A 66 6.56 -14.86 -10.53
C PRO A 66 5.32 -13.99 -10.79
N LEU A 67 5.24 -13.44 -12.01
CA LEU A 67 4.06 -12.70 -12.47
C LEU A 67 3.09 -13.67 -13.17
N HIS A 68 1.96 -13.94 -12.53
CA HIS A 68 0.93 -14.82 -13.09
C HIS A 68 -0.05 -13.99 -13.91
N SER A 69 -0.08 -14.17 -15.24
CA SER A 69 -1.01 -13.46 -16.13
C SER A 69 -2.47 -13.81 -15.89
N ASP A 70 -2.71 -15.03 -15.38
CA ASP A 70 -4.05 -15.63 -15.33
C ASP A 70 -4.67 -15.55 -13.93
N GLN A 71 -3.97 -14.94 -12.97
CA GLN A 71 -4.48 -14.76 -11.61
C GLN A 71 -4.79 -13.29 -11.36
N PRO A 72 -6.00 -12.96 -10.85
CA PRO A 72 -6.30 -11.60 -10.44
C PRO A 72 -5.44 -11.21 -9.22
N ASP A 73 -5.10 -9.92 -9.15
CA ASP A 73 -4.40 -9.36 -7.99
C ASP A 73 -5.18 -9.64 -6.69
N GLN A 74 -4.46 -10.03 -5.65
CA GLN A 74 -5.03 -10.24 -4.32
C GLN A 74 -4.76 -9.03 -3.43
N HIS A 75 -5.83 -8.39 -2.97
CA HIS A 75 -5.73 -7.33 -1.98
C HIS A 75 -5.67 -7.91 -0.57
N VAL A 76 -4.54 -7.70 0.13
CA VAL A 76 -4.34 -8.12 1.53
C VAL A 76 -4.57 -6.95 2.48
N TRP A 77 -5.60 -7.05 3.32
CA TRP A 77 -5.92 -6.05 4.34
C TRP A 77 -5.01 -6.16 5.57
N THR A 78 -3.89 -5.44 5.56
CA THR A 78 -2.86 -5.49 6.61
C THR A 78 -3.30 -5.14 8.04
N PRO A 79 -4.33 -4.30 8.29
CA PRO A 79 -4.77 -4.00 9.66
C PRO A 79 -5.45 -5.15 10.40
N ASP A 80 -5.86 -6.21 9.72
CA ASP A 80 -6.43 -7.40 10.33
C ASP A 80 -5.53 -8.62 10.08
N ALA A 81 -5.32 -9.46 11.10
CA ALA A 81 -4.44 -10.63 10.97
C ALA A 81 -4.97 -11.67 9.97
N SER A 82 -6.29 -11.68 9.68
CA SER A 82 -6.85 -12.54 8.64
C SER A 82 -6.47 -12.10 7.23
N GLY A 83 -5.97 -10.88 7.04
CA GLY A 83 -5.73 -10.30 5.72
C GLY A 83 -7.01 -9.97 4.94
N VAL A 84 -8.19 -10.19 5.53
CA VAL A 84 -9.49 -9.97 4.89
C VAL A 84 -10.03 -8.58 5.25
N TYR A 85 -10.48 -7.86 4.24
CA TYR A 85 -11.14 -6.58 4.45
C TYR A 85 -12.51 -6.77 5.11
N SER A 86 -12.81 -5.93 6.09
CA SER A 86 -14.19 -5.74 6.57
C SER A 86 -14.40 -4.27 6.92
N ALA A 87 -15.64 -3.78 6.78
CA ALA A 87 -15.98 -2.43 7.22
C ALA A 87 -15.68 -2.23 8.73
N SER A 88 -15.82 -3.28 9.55
CA SER A 88 -15.51 -3.23 10.98
C SER A 88 -14.02 -3.05 11.25
N SER A 89 -13.14 -3.82 10.60
CA SER A 89 -11.69 -3.70 10.77
C SER A 89 -11.16 -2.37 10.22
N ALA A 90 -11.73 -1.88 9.11
CA ALA A 90 -11.46 -0.54 8.58
C ALA A 90 -11.82 0.56 9.59
N TYR A 91 -13.03 0.49 10.18
CA TYR A 91 -13.45 1.44 11.20
C TYR A 91 -12.53 1.39 12.42
N LYS A 92 -12.24 0.21 12.97
CA LYS A 92 -11.30 0.05 14.09
C LYS A 92 -9.93 0.65 13.79
N ARG A 93 -9.40 0.43 12.58
CA ARG A 93 -8.11 1.00 12.15
C ARG A 93 -8.16 2.52 12.06
N PHE A 94 -9.25 3.09 11.56
CA PHE A 94 -9.45 4.54 11.46
C PHE A 94 -9.49 5.21 12.84
N PHE A 95 -10.08 4.55 13.85
CA PHE A 95 -10.14 5.04 15.23
C PHE A 95 -8.99 4.53 16.11
N LEU A 96 -7.96 3.92 15.54
CA LEU A 96 -6.80 3.50 16.32
C LEU A 96 -6.12 4.74 16.93
N GLY A 97 -6.00 4.79 18.25
CA GLY A 97 -5.48 5.95 18.98
C GLY A 97 -6.53 7.01 19.32
N SER A 98 -7.82 6.77 19.03
CA SER A 98 -8.90 7.61 19.56
C SER A 98 -8.97 7.48 21.08
N THR A 99 -9.13 8.60 21.78
CA THR A 99 -9.39 8.59 23.21
C THR A 99 -10.87 8.36 23.49
N THR A 100 -11.18 7.62 24.55
CA THR A 100 -12.56 7.44 24.99
C THR A 100 -13.06 8.74 25.64
N PHE A 101 -14.01 9.40 24.99
CA PHE A 101 -14.73 10.53 25.58
C PHE A 101 -15.91 10.00 26.39
N GLU A 102 -15.77 9.89 27.71
CA GLU A 102 -16.81 9.36 28.60
C GLU A 102 -18.20 10.02 28.43
N PRO A 103 -18.30 11.36 28.23
CA PRO A 103 -19.59 12.01 27.99
C PRO A 103 -20.26 11.63 26.65
N CYS A 104 -19.57 10.94 25.73
CA CYS A 104 -20.18 10.50 24.46
C CYS A 104 -21.41 9.61 24.70
N LYS A 105 -21.40 8.82 25.78
CA LYS A 105 -22.53 7.95 26.18
C LYS A 105 -23.80 8.75 26.49
N HIS A 106 -23.67 10.02 26.87
CA HIS A 106 -24.80 10.92 27.12
C HIS A 106 -25.28 11.65 25.86
N ILE A 107 -24.36 12.01 24.96
CA ILE A 107 -24.68 12.69 23.69
C ILE A 107 -25.43 11.75 22.73
N TRP A 108 -25.04 10.48 22.65
CA TRP A 108 -25.68 9.53 21.74
C TRP A 108 -26.96 8.88 22.31
N ARG A 109 -27.27 9.10 23.60
CA ARG A 109 -28.58 8.73 24.18
C ARG A 109 -29.68 9.71 23.83
N SER A 110 -29.37 10.94 23.42
CA SER A 110 -30.37 11.84 22.84
C SER A 110 -30.60 11.51 21.36
N ALA A 111 -30.93 10.26 21.05
CA ALA A 111 -31.78 10.00 19.91
C ALA A 111 -33.15 10.52 20.31
N ALA A 112 -33.47 11.76 19.90
CA ALA A 112 -34.78 12.36 20.04
C ALA A 112 -35.79 11.60 19.15
N LEU A 113 -36.11 10.36 19.54
CA LEU A 113 -37.39 9.73 19.27
C LEU A 113 -38.25 9.95 20.53
N GLN A 114 -38.66 11.19 20.74
CA GLN A 114 -39.95 11.46 21.38
C GLN A 114 -40.95 11.81 20.27
N VAL A 115 -41.12 10.89 19.31
CA VAL A 115 -42.25 10.96 18.40
C VAL A 115 -43.39 10.20 19.07
N LEU A 116 -44.32 11.00 19.63
CA LEU A 116 -45.73 10.73 19.87
C LEU A 116 -46.09 9.68 20.93
N LYS A 117 -46.36 10.17 22.15
CA LYS A 117 -47.55 9.71 22.89
C LYS A 117 -48.73 10.50 22.34
N ALA A 118 -49.51 9.88 21.47
CA ALA A 118 -50.88 10.30 21.19
C ALA A 118 -51.79 9.48 22.11
N ASP A 119 -52.57 10.22 22.91
CA ASP A 119 -53.80 9.90 23.65
C ASP A 119 -53.92 8.57 24.41
#